data_AF-A0A2N5Z3K1-F1
#
_entry.id   AF-A0A2N5Z3K1-F1
#
_cell.length_a   1.000
_cell.length_b   1.000
_cell.length_c   1.000
_cell.angle_alpha   90.00
_cell.angle_beta   90.00
_cell.angle_gamma   90.00
#
_symmetry.space_group_name_H-M   'P 1'
#
loop_
_entity.id
_entity.type
_entity.pdbx_description
1 polymer ?
#
loop_
_entity_poly.entity_id
_entity_poly.type
_entity_poly.pdbx_seq_one_letter_code
_entity_poly.pdbx_strand_id
1 'polypeptide(L)'
;MKTYFTNIKILSYQILIVLGLFFISRVLFYFFNLSSFNQSDTLDILIAFFVGFRFDLSTILLFNLPVVIFMLIPGKHIHNLIAFRIIKLYLIVINGVLLFSNLSDIFYFEYIGERSTSDTLK
;
A
#
# COMPACT_ATOMS: atom_id res chain seq x y z
N MET A 1 -7.48 -25.95 -12.54
CA MET A 1 -7.16 -24.71 -13.28
C MET A 1 -8.17 -23.58 -13.05
N LYS A 2 -9.50 -23.78 -13.15
CA LYS A 2 -10.50 -22.72 -12.87
C LYS A 2 -10.31 -22.01 -11.52
N THR A 3 -10.00 -22.75 -10.45
CA THR A 3 -9.78 -22.20 -9.10
C THR A 3 -8.58 -21.26 -9.01
N TYR A 4 -7.53 -21.50 -9.79
CA TYR A 4 -6.31 -20.70 -9.80
C TYR A 4 -6.56 -19.31 -10.41
N PHE A 5 -7.26 -19.25 -11.55
CA PHE A 5 -7.66 -17.98 -12.17
C PHE A 5 -8.60 -17.17 -11.26
N THR A 6 -9.47 -17.83 -10.50
CA THR A 6 -10.33 -17.15 -9.51
C THR A 6 -9.50 -16.55 -8.38
N ASN A 7 -8.52 -17.28 -7.83
CA ASN A 7 -7.66 -16.78 -6.77
C ASN A 7 -6.82 -15.58 -7.22
N ILE A 8 -6.27 -15.63 -8.44
CA ILE A 8 -5.55 -14.49 -9.03
C ILE A 8 -6.47 -13.28 -9.17
N LYS A 9 -7.68 -13.44 -9.69
CA LYS A 9 -8.64 -12.33 -9.82
C LYS A 9 -8.96 -11.68 -8.47
N ILE A 10 -9.15 -12.50 -7.43
CA ILE A 10 -9.40 -12.01 -6.06
C ILE A 10 -8.20 -11.20 -5.54
N LEU A 11 -6.99 -11.73 -5.71
CA LEU A 11 -5.77 -11.06 -5.25
C LEU A 11 -5.54 -9.74 -6.02
N SER A 12 -5.71 -9.73 -7.34
CA SER A 12 -5.62 -8.52 -8.16
C SER A 12 -6.64 -7.47 -7.73
N TYR A 13 -7.89 -7.87 -7.46
CA TYR A 13 -8.92 -6.95 -6.98
C TYR A 13 -8.57 -6.35 -5.61
N GLN A 14 -8.04 -7.15 -4.69
CA GLN A 14 -7.58 -6.66 -3.39
C GLN A 14 -6.44 -5.66 -3.52
N ILE A 15 -5.43 -5.95 -4.35
CA ILE A 15 -4.31 -5.03 -4.60
C ILE A 15 -4.82 -3.71 -5.19
N LEU A 16 -5.79 -3.74 -6.12
CA LEU A 16 -6.39 -2.55 -6.69
C LEU A 16 -7.14 -1.71 -5.65
N ILE A 17 -7.88 -2.33 -4.73
CA ILE A 17 -8.55 -1.61 -3.64
C ILE A 17 -7.51 -0.92 -2.75
N VAL A 18 -6.46 -1.62 -2.32
CA VAL A 18 -5.43 -1.05 -1.45
C VAL A 18 -4.69 0.08 -2.16
N LEU A 19 -4.34 -0.07 -3.44
CA LEU A 19 -3.78 1.00 -4.26
C LEU A 19 -4.68 2.24 -4.30
N GLY A 20 -5.98 2.04 -4.49
CA GLY A 20 -6.95 3.14 -4.47
C GLY A 20 -6.95 3.87 -3.12
N LEU A 21 -6.93 3.14 -2.01
CA LEU A 21 -6.87 3.73 -0.68
C LEU A 21 -5.56 4.49 -0.42
N PHE A 22 -4.42 3.99 -0.90
CA PHE A 22 -3.13 4.69 -0.84
C PHE A 22 -3.13 5.95 -1.67
N PHE A 23 -3.71 5.89 -2.87
CA PHE A 23 -3.84 7.06 -3.73
C PHE A 23 -4.69 8.14 -3.06
N ILE A 24 -5.84 7.76 -2.46
CA ILE A 24 -6.67 8.67 -1.67
C ILE A 24 -5.87 9.26 -0.50
N SER A 25 -5.11 8.45 0.25
CA SER A 25 -4.22 8.92 1.32
C SER A 25 -3.23 9.96 0.82
N ARG A 26 -2.62 9.75 -0.35
CA ARG A 26 -1.69 10.73 -0.96
C ARG A 26 -2.38 12.02 -1.39
N VAL A 27 -3.58 11.91 -1.97
CA VAL A 27 -4.36 13.10 -2.33
C VAL A 27 -4.72 13.90 -1.08
N LEU A 28 -5.14 13.24 0.00
CA LEU A 28 -5.39 13.90 1.29
C LEU A 28 -4.10 14.54 1.82
N PHE A 29 -2.97 13.84 1.80
CA PHE A 29 -1.67 14.38 2.19
C PHE A 29 -1.35 15.71 1.47
N TYR A 30 -1.56 15.76 0.16
CA TYR A 30 -1.35 16.98 -0.62
C TYR A 30 -2.29 18.11 -0.20
N PHE A 31 -3.59 17.81 -0.02
CA PHE A 31 -4.58 18.82 0.38
C PHE A 31 -4.33 19.39 1.78
N PHE A 32 -3.96 18.55 2.75
CA PHE A 32 -3.68 19.01 4.12
C PHE A 32 -2.37 19.79 4.23
N ASN A 33 -1.42 19.56 3.32
CA ASN A 33 -0.09 20.19 3.35
C ASN A 33 0.13 21.18 2.19
N LEU A 34 -0.95 21.76 1.63
CA LEU A 34 -0.87 22.70 0.51
C LEU A 34 0.07 23.89 0.79
N SER A 35 0.08 24.38 2.02
CA SER A 35 0.96 25.48 2.46
C SER A 35 2.44 25.19 2.19
N SER A 36 2.86 23.93 2.36
CA SER A 36 4.22 23.47 2.12
C SER A 36 4.59 23.35 0.64
N PHE A 37 3.59 23.30 -0.26
CA PHE A 37 3.79 23.16 -1.71
C PHE A 37 3.59 24.47 -2.49
N ASN A 38 3.33 25.59 -1.81
CA ASN A 38 3.04 26.89 -2.45
C ASN A 38 4.19 27.43 -3.33
N GLN A 39 5.43 26.95 -3.14
CA GLN A 39 6.59 27.34 -3.95
C GLN A 39 6.98 26.29 -4.99
N SER A 40 6.29 25.15 -5.03
CA SER A 40 6.60 24.04 -5.94
C SER A 40 5.89 24.20 -7.27
N ASP A 41 6.60 23.92 -8.37
CA ASP A 41 5.99 23.91 -9.70
C ASP A 41 4.97 22.76 -9.83
N THR A 42 3.92 22.99 -10.60
CA THR A 42 2.86 22.00 -10.84
C THR A 42 3.39 20.72 -11.49
N LEU A 43 4.43 20.84 -12.31
CA LEU A 43 5.13 19.70 -12.92
C LEU A 43 5.86 18.86 -11.87
N ASP A 44 6.52 19.48 -10.90
CA ASP A 44 7.22 18.78 -9.83
C ASP A 44 6.25 18.01 -8.93
N ILE A 45 5.09 18.61 -8.66
CA ILE A 45 4.00 17.95 -7.93
C ILE A 45 3.52 16.71 -8.72
N LEU A 46 3.26 16.83 -10.03
CA LEU A 46 2.84 15.69 -10.86
C LEU A 46 3.90 14.57 -10.91
N ILE A 47 5.17 14.94 -11.03
CA ILE A 47 6.29 13.98 -10.99
C ILE A 47 6.34 13.29 -9.62
N ALA A 48 6.21 14.03 -8.53
CA ALA A 48 6.17 13.48 -7.17
C ALA A 48 4.99 12.52 -6.97
N PHE A 49 3.82 12.84 -7.51
CA PHE A 49 2.66 11.93 -7.51
C PHE A 49 2.94 10.64 -8.30
N PHE A 50 3.59 10.73 -9.47
CA PHE A 50 3.92 9.57 -10.28
C PHE A 50 4.98 8.68 -9.62
N VAL A 51 6.06 9.28 -9.11
CA VAL A 51 7.11 8.57 -8.36
C VAL A 51 6.53 7.93 -7.11
N GLY A 52 5.69 8.68 -6.37
CA GLY A 52 4.99 8.15 -5.22
C GLY A 52 4.06 6.98 -5.57
N PHE A 53 3.33 7.06 -6.68
CA PHE A 53 2.43 5.98 -7.10
C PHE A 53 3.22 4.69 -7.39
N ARG A 54 4.38 4.82 -8.03
CA ARG A 54 5.31 3.68 -8.23
C ARG A 54 5.80 3.11 -6.90
N PHE A 55 6.11 3.96 -5.93
CA PHE A 55 6.51 3.53 -4.59
C PHE A 55 5.40 2.77 -3.85
N ASP A 56 4.16 3.26 -3.89
CA ASP A 56 3.01 2.60 -3.27
C ASP A 56 2.78 1.22 -3.90
N LEU A 57 2.82 1.15 -5.24
CA LEU A 57 2.70 -0.09 -5.97
C LEU A 57 3.79 -1.09 -5.56
N SER A 58 5.06 -0.68 -5.51
CA SER A 58 6.14 -1.57 -5.07
C SER A 58 5.98 -2.03 -3.63
N THR A 59 5.53 -1.15 -2.74
CA THR A 59 5.33 -1.47 -1.32
C THR A 59 4.21 -2.50 -1.16
N ILE A 60 3.05 -2.25 -1.76
CA ILE A 60 1.91 -3.18 -1.71
C ILE A 60 2.31 -4.53 -2.30
N LEU A 61 2.98 -4.56 -3.45
CA LEU A 61 3.41 -5.81 -4.06
C LEU A 61 4.41 -6.58 -3.20
N LEU A 62 5.42 -5.90 -2.63
CA LEU A 62 6.45 -6.51 -1.81
C LEU A 62 5.87 -7.13 -0.53
N PHE A 63 4.99 -6.42 0.16
CA PHE A 63 4.38 -6.90 1.41
C PHE A 63 3.34 -8.01 1.19
N ASN A 64 2.69 -8.04 0.03
CA ASN A 64 1.75 -9.11 -0.34
C ASN A 64 2.45 -10.29 -1.07
N LEU A 65 3.73 -10.18 -1.41
CA LEU A 65 4.52 -11.22 -2.10
C LEU A 65 4.50 -12.59 -1.41
N PRO A 66 4.59 -12.70 -0.06
CA PRO A 66 4.47 -13.99 0.62
C PRO A 66 3.15 -14.71 0.34
N VAL A 67 2.05 -13.96 0.24
CA VAL A 67 0.72 -14.49 -0.07
C VAL A 67 0.65 -14.94 -1.53
N VAL A 68 1.24 -14.17 -2.45
CA VAL A 68 1.34 -14.55 -3.86
C VAL A 68 2.08 -15.87 -4.00
N ILE A 69 3.26 -16.01 -3.40
CA ILE A 69 4.03 -17.27 -3.41
C ILE A 69 3.19 -18.42 -2.84
N PHE A 70 2.52 -18.20 -1.70
CA PHE A 70 1.71 -19.24 -1.09
C PHE A 70 0.53 -19.69 -1.98
N MET A 71 -0.08 -18.77 -2.73
CA MET A 71 -1.17 -19.08 -3.68
C MET A 71 -0.67 -19.76 -4.97
N LEU A 72 0.60 -19.58 -5.33
CA LEU A 72 1.22 -20.20 -6.51
C LEU A 72 1.57 -21.68 -6.29
N ILE A 73 1.82 -22.09 -5.04
CA ILE A 73 2.20 -23.47 -4.71
C ILE A 73 1.00 -24.41 -4.97
N PRO A 74 1.08 -25.32 -5.95
CA PRO A 74 -0.02 -26.24 -6.25
C PRO A 74 -0.10 -27.31 -5.15
N GLY A 75 -1.14 -27.26 -4.32
CA GLY A 75 -1.37 -28.26 -3.28
C GLY A 75 -2.74 -28.17 -2.62
N LYS A 76 -3.26 -29.29 -2.09
CA LYS A 76 -4.54 -29.36 -1.34
C LYS A 76 -4.55 -28.50 -0.06
N HIS A 77 -3.39 -28.01 0.38
CA HIS A 77 -3.24 -27.22 1.61
C HIS A 77 -3.93 -25.86 1.56
N ILE A 78 -4.22 -25.32 0.37
CA ILE A 78 -4.94 -24.04 0.19
C ILE A 78 -6.43 -24.18 0.52
N HIS A 79 -6.99 -25.40 0.50
CA HIS A 79 -8.40 -25.67 0.80
C HIS A 79 -8.69 -25.86 2.31
N ASN A 80 -7.68 -25.73 3.17
CA ASN A 80 -7.92 -25.73 4.61
C ASN A 80 -8.49 -24.38 5.05
N LEU A 81 -9.67 -24.37 5.68
CA LEU A 81 -10.34 -23.19 6.20
C LEU A 81 -9.42 -22.34 7.11
N ILE A 82 -8.53 -22.99 7.84
CA ILE A 82 -7.56 -22.35 8.74
C ILE A 82 -6.52 -21.56 7.93
N ALA A 83 -5.94 -22.16 6.89
CA ALA A 83 -4.96 -21.51 6.03
C ALA A 83 -5.56 -20.28 5.34
N PHE A 84 -6.79 -20.39 4.83
CA PHE A 84 -7.50 -19.27 4.22
C PHE A 84 -7.74 -18.12 5.23
N ARG A 85 -8.13 -18.44 6.46
CA ARG A 85 -8.35 -17.44 7.52
C ARG A 85 -7.04 -16.72 7.90
N ILE A 86 -5.93 -17.45 7.98
CA ILE A 86 -4.60 -16.87 8.27
C ILE A 86 -4.18 -15.92 7.17
N ILE A 87 -4.29 -16.31 5.89
CA ILE A 87 -3.98 -15.45 4.74
C ILE A 87 -4.83 -14.18 4.76
N LYS A 88 -6.14 -14.33 4.99
CA LYS A 88 -7.05 -13.17 5.07
C LYS A 88 -6.65 -12.23 6.20
N LEU A 89 -6.32 -12.76 7.38
CA LEU A 89 -5.88 -11.95 8.51
C LEU A 89 -4.56 -11.23 8.20
N TYR A 90 -3.58 -11.92 7.64
CA TYR A 90 -2.31 -11.34 7.19
C TYR A 90 -2.55 -10.17 6.23
N LEU A 91 -3.35 -10.38 5.19
CA LEU A 91 -3.66 -9.34 4.19
C LEU A 91 -4.31 -8.11 4.84
N ILE A 92 -5.25 -8.31 5.76
CA ILE A 92 -5.92 -7.20 6.44
C ILE A 92 -4.95 -6.44 7.34
N VAL A 93 -4.18 -7.16 8.16
CA VAL A 93 -3.26 -6.55 9.14
C VAL A 93 -2.14 -5.80 8.43
N ILE A 94 -1.47 -6.43 7.46
CA ILE A 94 -0.33 -5.82 6.78
C ILE A 94 -0.76 -4.61 5.95
N ASN A 95 -1.79 -4.74 5.10
CA ASN A 95 -2.25 -3.60 4.31
C ASN A 95 -2.86 -2.49 5.21
N GLY A 96 -3.48 -2.86 6.34
CA GLY A 96 -3.97 -1.92 7.34
C GLY A 96 -2.86 -1.11 8.01
N VAL A 97 -1.77 -1.76 8.42
CA VAL A 97 -0.59 -1.10 9.01
C VAL A 97 0.07 -0.17 7.99
N LEU A 98 0.23 -0.61 6.74
CA LEU A 98 0.84 0.23 5.70
C LEU A 98 -0.03 1.45 5.37
N LEU A 99 -1.36 1.27 5.29
CA LEU A 99 -2.30 2.38 5.11
C LEU A 99 -2.24 3.35 6.29
N PHE A 100 -2.25 2.83 7.51
CA PHE A 100 -2.16 3.64 8.72
C PHE A 100 -0.87 4.46 8.77
N SER A 101 0.26 3.87 8.38
CA SER A 101 1.53 4.59 8.26
C SER A 101 1.44 5.72 7.24
N ASN A 102 0.85 5.45 6.06
CA ASN A 102 0.70 6.46 4.99
C ASN A 102 -0.24 7.61 5.41
N LEU A 103 -1.29 7.32 6.17
CA LEU A 103 -2.19 8.34 6.73
C LEU A 103 -1.55 9.11 7.89
N SER A 104 -0.72 8.46 8.70
CA SER A 104 -0.01 9.10 9.80
C SER A 104 0.92 10.19 9.28
N ASP A 105 1.59 9.95 8.14
CA ASP A 105 2.44 10.95 7.49
C ASP A 105 1.72 12.28 7.20
N ILE A 106 0.39 12.27 7.01
CA ILE A 106 -0.41 13.50 6.81
C ILE A 106 -0.25 14.45 8.00
N PHE A 107 -0.32 13.91 9.22
CA PHE A 107 -0.25 14.69 10.44
C PHE A 107 1.21 14.95 10.85
N TYR A 108 2.10 13.97 10.69
CA TYR A 108 3.50 14.12 11.10
C TYR A 108 4.28 15.11 10.23
N PHE A 109 3.93 15.24 8.94
CA PHE A 109 4.63 16.15 8.04
C PHE A 109 4.50 17.62 8.45
N GLU A 110 3.37 18.02 9.04
CA GLU A 110 3.17 19.38 9.55
C GLU A 110 4.15 19.74 10.69
N TYR A 111 4.54 18.76 11.51
CA TYR A 111 5.43 18.98 12.66
C TYR A 111 6.91 18.75 12.34
N ILE A 112 7.22 17.83 11.43
CA ILE A 112 8.60 17.39 11.14
C ILE A 112 9.17 18.08 9.89
N GLY A 113 8.32 18.48 8.94
CA GLY A 113 8.75 19.04 7.65
C GLY A 113 9.35 18.02 6.67
N GLU A 114 9.52 16.77 7.11
CA GLU A 114 9.97 15.64 6.30
C GLU A 114 9.02 14.45 6.48
N ARG A 115 8.99 13.53 5.51
CA ARG A 115 8.31 12.23 5.69
C ARG A 115 9.10 11.38 6.68
N SER A 116 8.43 10.46 7.38
CA SER A 116 9.07 9.55 8.33
C SER A 116 10.07 8.62 7.61
N THR A 117 11.30 9.10 7.46
CA THR A 117 12.47 8.34 7.03
C THR A 117 13.34 8.08 8.26
N SER A 118 14.15 7.02 8.20
CA SER A 118 15.04 6.59 9.29
C SER A 118 16.07 7.65 9.72
N ASP A 119 16.18 8.77 9.00
CA ASP A 119 17.08 9.88 9.36
C ASP A 119 16.67 10.61 10.65
N THR A 120 15.42 10.44 11.10
CA THR A 120 14.89 11.02 12.35
C THR A 120 15.25 10.25 13.62
N LEU A 121 15.84 9.05 13.52
CA LEU A 121 16.26 8.21 14.66
C LEU A 121 17.73 8.41 15.05
N LYS A 122 18.20 9.66 15.14
CA LYS A 122 19.51 10.00 15.69
C LYS A 122 19.44 10.53 17.11
#